data_AF-A0A562SXP6-F1
#
_entry.id   AF-A0A562SXP6-F1
#
_cell.length_a   1.000
_cell.length_b   1.000
_cell.length_c   1.000
_cell.angle_alpha   90.00
_cell.angle_beta   90.00
_cell.angle_gamma   90.00
#
_symmetry.space_group_name_H-M   'P 1'
#
loop_
_entity.id
_entity.type
_entity.pdbx_description
1 polymer ?
#
loop_
_entity_poly.entity_id
_entity_poly.type
_entity_poly.pdbx_seq_one_letter_code
_entity_poly.pdbx_strand_id
1 'polypeptide(L)'
;MIPPKTGRQEMTDFVSRMRISVQAFKRGKLLQFVAFLLMIIGLALAVPPSDSLAQQAHNRDGGIGGTGIVFGPVDRLGSIVVNGMRIETANARLSSFPNRLGGGAVETGDTVFASIRSSASGPSANRVVRFYPISGPVTSAGRGAIEVMGTRVDIPAGTPVVDFTGSAVRLRAGDTVRVSGLWRGQRIVASRVVKAPNVPVTLSGQFRPVGTGNGVGSTRVEMRQDFALGAFVTIRGRFDGSTLAAERVSQTLPLRLDRQTGLLSAQGFLARDFAGSGYHLSGFGLPMNQASPVGRQTGIRSVFFGVVSGGYLIEDRVSLPDSAAARRQELDSLRPTEVPGNWRAFYQR
;
A
#
# COMPACT_ATOMS: atom_id res chain seq x y z
N MET A 1 40.85 16.16 -6.61
CA MET A 1 39.54 16.84 -6.49
C MET A 1 39.26 17.53 -7.81
N ILE A 2 38.25 17.06 -8.57
CA ILE A 2 37.81 17.68 -9.83
C ILE A 2 36.54 18.47 -9.49
N PRO A 3 36.46 19.78 -9.78
CA PRO A 3 35.26 20.55 -9.45
C PRO A 3 34.07 20.10 -10.32
N PRO A 4 32.84 20.11 -9.77
CA PRO A 4 31.65 19.76 -10.53
C PRO A 4 31.43 20.80 -11.64
N LYS A 5 31.37 20.34 -12.89
CA LYS A 5 30.97 21.19 -14.03
C LYS A 5 29.52 21.63 -13.82
N THR A 6 29.27 22.93 -13.96
CA THR A 6 27.92 23.48 -13.88
C THR A 6 27.18 23.19 -15.19
N GLY A 7 25.88 22.91 -15.14
CA GLY A 7 25.07 22.53 -16.32
C GLY A 7 25.08 23.55 -17.47
N ARG A 8 25.54 24.79 -17.22
CA ARG A 8 25.80 25.79 -18.26
C ARG A 8 26.96 25.42 -19.19
N GLN A 9 28.01 24.77 -18.69
CA GLN A 9 29.15 24.34 -19.51
C GLN A 9 28.78 23.16 -20.42
N GLU A 10 27.96 22.22 -19.95
CA GLU A 10 27.51 21.08 -20.78
C GLU A 10 26.61 21.53 -21.94
N MET A 11 25.74 22.51 -21.70
CA MET A 11 24.87 23.03 -22.77
C MET A 11 25.66 23.84 -23.80
N THR A 12 26.75 24.51 -23.40
CA THR A 12 27.62 25.25 -24.33
C THR A 12 28.46 24.29 -25.18
N ASP A 13 28.97 23.20 -24.59
CA ASP A 13 29.66 22.13 -25.31
C ASP A 13 28.73 21.38 -26.28
N PHE A 14 27.47 21.15 -25.90
CA PHE A 14 26.48 20.51 -26.75
C PHE A 14 26.12 21.37 -27.98
N VAL A 15 25.87 22.67 -27.78
CA VAL A 15 25.56 23.60 -28.89
C VAL A 15 26.76 23.79 -29.81
N SER A 16 27.99 23.80 -29.27
CA SER A 16 29.23 23.87 -30.05
C SER A 16 29.41 22.62 -30.93
N ARG A 17 29.15 21.42 -30.39
CA ARG A 17 29.20 20.16 -31.17
C ARG A 17 28.11 20.09 -32.24
N MET A 18 26.92 20.66 -32.00
CA MET A 18 25.89 20.75 -33.04
C MET A 18 26.28 21.70 -34.18
N ARG A 19 26.91 22.85 -33.90
CA ARG A 19 27.31 23.81 -34.95
C ARG A 19 28.41 23.26 -35.88
N ILE A 20 29.35 22.48 -35.35
CA ILE A 20 30.44 21.89 -36.15
C ILE A 20 29.91 20.82 -37.12
N SER A 21 28.82 20.12 -36.78
CA SER A 21 28.25 19.08 -37.64
C SER A 21 27.52 19.63 -38.88
N VAL A 22 27.07 20.90 -38.84
CA VAL A 22 26.30 21.49 -39.95
C VAL A 22 27.19 22.02 -41.09
N GLN A 23 28.44 22.39 -40.83
CA GLN A 23 29.34 22.92 -41.88
C GLN A 23 30.02 21.84 -42.74
N ALA A 24 30.00 20.56 -42.34
CA ALA A 24 30.60 19.47 -43.12
C ALA A 24 29.65 18.85 -44.18
N PHE A 25 28.42 19.33 -44.30
CA PHE A 25 27.42 18.74 -45.19
C PHE A 25 27.55 19.29 -46.63
N LYS A 26 28.50 18.71 -47.39
CA LYS A 26 28.59 18.89 -48.85
C LYS A 26 27.23 18.61 -49.50
N ARG A 27 26.89 19.42 -50.52
CA ARG A 27 25.61 19.50 -51.27
C ARG A 27 25.01 18.17 -51.79
N GLY A 28 25.70 17.03 -51.68
CA GLY A 28 25.19 15.70 -52.04
C GLY A 28 24.49 14.92 -50.91
N LYS A 29 24.70 15.26 -49.63
CA LYS A 29 24.13 14.48 -48.50
C LYS A 29 22.82 15.03 -47.95
N LEU A 30 22.44 16.27 -48.29
CA LEU A 30 21.23 16.92 -47.78
C LEU A 30 19.96 16.12 -48.13
N LEU A 31 19.89 15.58 -49.35
CA LEU A 31 18.75 14.76 -49.78
C LEU A 31 18.63 13.46 -48.96
N GLN A 32 19.77 12.84 -48.64
CA GLN A 32 19.82 11.62 -47.82
C GLN A 32 19.39 11.89 -46.37
N PHE A 33 19.78 13.03 -45.81
CA PHE A 33 19.37 13.44 -44.46
C PHE A 33 17.88 13.78 -44.38
N VAL A 34 17.34 14.48 -45.38
CA VAL A 34 15.90 14.77 -45.48
C VAL A 34 15.09 13.49 -45.65
N ALA A 35 15.55 12.55 -46.49
CA ALA A 35 14.89 11.25 -46.63
C ALA A 35 14.91 10.43 -45.33
N PHE A 36 16.02 10.45 -44.58
CA PHE A 36 16.12 9.79 -43.29
C PHE A 36 15.20 10.43 -42.24
N LEU A 37 15.12 11.77 -42.21
CA LEU A 37 14.23 12.49 -41.30
C LEU A 37 12.76 12.23 -41.63
N LEU A 38 12.39 12.22 -42.92
CA LEU A 38 11.03 11.90 -43.38
C LEU A 38 10.67 10.43 -43.11
N MET A 39 11.64 9.51 -43.19
CA MET A 39 11.43 8.12 -42.81
C MET A 39 11.17 7.98 -41.31
N ILE A 40 11.89 8.72 -40.45
CA ILE A 40 11.65 8.74 -39.00
C ILE A 40 10.27 9.35 -38.68
N ILE A 41 9.91 10.45 -39.33
CA ILE A 41 8.59 11.10 -39.14
C ILE A 41 7.47 10.18 -39.66
N GLY A 42 7.64 9.52 -40.80
CA GLY A 42 6.70 8.55 -41.34
C GLY A 42 6.52 7.33 -40.43
N LEU A 43 7.62 6.85 -39.82
CA LEU A 43 7.56 5.74 -38.85
C LEU A 43 6.89 6.16 -37.54
N ALA A 44 7.02 7.42 -37.12
CA ALA A 44 6.34 7.97 -35.95
C ALA A 44 4.84 8.18 -36.17
N LEU A 45 4.40 8.45 -37.41
CA LEU A 45 2.99 8.61 -37.78
C LEU A 45 2.28 7.28 -38.09
N ALA A 46 3.02 6.18 -38.26
CA ALA A 46 2.47 4.85 -38.47
C ALA A 46 2.19 4.07 -37.17
N VAL A 47 2.38 4.68 -36.00
CA VAL A 47 1.98 4.08 -34.73
C VAL A 47 0.46 4.25 -34.61
N PRO A 48 -0.34 3.17 -34.73
CA PRO A 48 -1.79 3.29 -34.57
C PRO A 48 -2.11 3.88 -33.19
N PRO A 49 -3.17 4.71 -33.07
CA PRO A 49 -3.62 5.23 -31.79
C PRO A 49 -3.82 4.07 -30.81
N SER A 50 -3.35 4.26 -29.58
CA SER A 50 -3.22 3.23 -28.54
C SER A 50 -4.56 2.76 -27.94
N ASP A 51 -5.65 2.84 -28.70
CA ASP A 51 -7.02 2.52 -28.27
C ASP A 51 -7.18 1.03 -27.86
N SER A 52 -6.21 0.18 -28.19
CA SER A 52 -6.18 -1.24 -27.84
C SER A 52 -6.04 -1.52 -26.33
N LEU A 53 -5.49 -0.59 -25.54
CA LEU A 53 -5.36 -0.80 -24.08
C LEU A 53 -6.67 -0.55 -23.33
N ALA A 54 -7.49 0.40 -23.77
CA ALA A 54 -8.80 0.65 -23.18
C ALA A 54 -9.80 -0.47 -23.52
N GLN A 55 -9.73 -1.01 -24.75
CA GLN A 55 -10.64 -2.07 -25.20
C GLN A 55 -10.29 -3.45 -24.61
N GLN A 56 -9.02 -3.72 -24.30
CA GLN A 56 -8.62 -4.92 -23.54
C GLN A 56 -9.07 -4.90 -22.08
N ALA A 57 -9.33 -3.73 -21.49
CA ALA A 57 -9.89 -3.63 -20.15
C ALA A 57 -11.37 -4.08 -20.12
N HIS A 58 -12.12 -3.82 -21.19
CA HIS A 58 -13.53 -4.22 -21.29
C HIS A 58 -13.76 -5.69 -21.66
N ASN A 59 -12.89 -6.31 -22.46
CA ASN A 59 -13.04 -7.73 -22.81
C ASN A 59 -12.62 -8.72 -21.70
N ARG A 60 -12.38 -8.25 -20.46
CA ARG A 60 -12.16 -9.11 -19.28
C ARG A 60 -13.45 -9.48 -18.55
N ASP A 61 -14.61 -9.05 -19.05
CA ASP A 61 -15.93 -9.38 -18.48
C ASP A 61 -16.36 -10.85 -18.64
N GLY A 62 -15.54 -11.72 -19.25
CA GLY A 62 -15.90 -13.10 -19.62
C GLY A 62 -15.48 -14.23 -18.67
N GLY A 63 -14.97 -13.96 -17.46
CA GLY A 63 -14.53 -15.00 -16.52
C GLY A 63 -15.27 -14.92 -15.18
N ILE A 64 -16.39 -15.64 -15.05
CA ILE A 64 -17.38 -15.59 -13.95
C ILE A 64 -16.82 -15.82 -12.52
N GLY A 65 -15.53 -16.16 -12.36
CA GLY A 65 -14.89 -16.29 -11.06
C GLY A 65 -14.02 -15.09 -10.70
N GLY A 66 -14.58 -13.89 -10.55
CA GLY A 66 -13.83 -12.69 -10.16
C GLY A 66 -12.95 -12.95 -8.93
N THR A 67 -11.63 -12.85 -9.11
CA THR A 67 -10.64 -12.88 -8.03
C THR A 67 -10.43 -11.47 -7.52
N GLY A 68 -10.50 -11.31 -6.20
CA GLY A 68 -10.30 -10.01 -5.55
C GLY A 68 -9.38 -10.12 -4.34
N ILE A 69 -8.85 -8.99 -3.92
CA ILE A 69 -8.21 -8.83 -2.62
C ILE A 69 -9.00 -7.81 -1.82
N VAL A 70 -9.30 -8.18 -0.58
CA VAL A 70 -9.87 -7.28 0.41
C VAL A 70 -8.82 -7.01 1.47
N PHE A 71 -8.62 -5.73 1.78
CA PHE A 71 -7.76 -5.29 2.85
C PHE A 71 -8.50 -4.34 3.78
N GLY A 72 -8.43 -4.61 5.08
CA GLY A 72 -8.96 -3.75 6.11
C GLY A 72 -9.02 -4.43 7.47
N PRO A 73 -9.40 -3.70 8.53
CA PRO A 73 -9.80 -4.26 9.81
C PRO A 73 -11.00 -5.20 9.70
N VAL A 74 -11.01 -6.24 10.52
CA VAL A 74 -12.15 -7.16 10.70
C VAL A 74 -13.15 -6.52 11.65
N ASP A 75 -14.36 -6.29 11.18
CA ASP A 75 -15.42 -5.64 11.95
C ASP A 75 -16.25 -6.63 12.79
N ARG A 76 -16.43 -7.86 12.30
CA ARG A 76 -17.26 -8.95 12.87
C ARG A 76 -16.72 -10.35 12.51
N LEU A 77 -17.18 -11.36 13.26
CA LEU A 77 -16.83 -12.80 13.14
C LEU A 77 -18.05 -13.67 12.77
N GLY A 78 -17.84 -14.99 12.59
CA GLY A 78 -18.81 -15.99 12.09
C GLY A 78 -18.50 -16.35 10.64
N SER A 79 -18.47 -15.30 9.82
CA SER A 79 -17.58 -15.12 8.68
C SER A 79 -16.86 -13.79 8.92
N ILE A 80 -15.66 -13.58 8.37
CA ILE A 80 -15.00 -12.29 8.61
C ILE A 80 -15.74 -11.21 7.82
N VAL A 81 -16.06 -10.10 8.47
CA VAL A 81 -16.59 -8.92 7.78
C VAL A 81 -15.47 -7.89 7.65
N VAL A 82 -15.12 -7.53 6.41
CA VAL A 82 -14.06 -6.56 6.09
C VAL A 82 -14.60 -5.61 5.02
N ASN A 83 -14.51 -4.30 5.24
CA ASN A 83 -15.03 -3.28 4.32
C ASN A 83 -16.53 -3.46 3.98
N GLY A 84 -17.33 -3.93 4.94
CA GLY A 84 -18.76 -4.23 4.74
C GLY A 84 -19.03 -5.55 4.00
N MET A 85 -17.99 -6.24 3.53
CA MET A 85 -18.10 -7.53 2.83
C MET A 85 -18.01 -8.69 3.83
N ARG A 86 -19.02 -9.56 3.85
CA ARG A 86 -19.00 -10.81 4.61
C ARG A 86 -18.29 -11.89 3.79
N ILE A 87 -17.15 -12.38 4.28
CA ILE A 87 -16.28 -13.31 3.56
C ILE A 87 -16.23 -14.65 4.30
N GLU A 88 -16.57 -15.73 3.59
CA GLU A 88 -16.45 -17.09 4.12
C GLU A 88 -14.99 -17.52 4.24
N THR A 89 -14.60 -18.04 5.42
CA THR A 89 -13.19 -18.36 5.73
C THR A 89 -12.96 -19.81 6.17
N ALA A 90 -13.98 -20.67 6.13
CA ALA A 90 -13.88 -22.05 6.61
C ALA A 90 -12.71 -22.83 5.98
N ASN A 91 -12.43 -22.59 4.70
CA ASN A 91 -11.36 -23.24 3.94
C ASN A 91 -10.12 -22.35 3.72
N ALA A 92 -10.05 -21.20 4.39
CA ALA A 92 -8.98 -20.24 4.16
C ALA A 92 -7.68 -20.67 4.88
N ARG A 93 -6.54 -20.57 4.19
CA ARG A 93 -5.24 -20.68 4.84
C ARG A 93 -4.96 -19.42 5.67
N LEU A 94 -4.86 -19.57 6.99
CA LEU A 94 -4.55 -18.48 7.91
C LEU A 94 -3.03 -18.32 8.08
N SER A 95 -2.57 -17.07 8.07
CA SER A 95 -1.17 -16.71 8.34
C SER A 95 -1.08 -15.29 8.89
N SER A 96 0.13 -14.86 9.23
CA SER A 96 0.40 -13.47 9.57
C SER A 96 1.60 -12.91 8.81
N PHE A 97 1.67 -11.58 8.77
CA PHE A 97 2.71 -10.80 8.14
C PHE A 97 3.16 -9.70 9.12
N PRO A 98 4.48 -9.44 9.24
CA PRO A 98 5.56 -10.05 8.46
C PRO A 98 6.02 -11.43 8.94
N ASN A 99 5.54 -11.87 10.11
CA ASN A 99 5.94 -13.16 10.69
C ASN A 99 4.99 -14.28 10.26
N ARG A 100 5.50 -15.29 9.54
CA ARG A 100 4.75 -16.49 9.12
C ARG A 100 4.50 -17.51 10.25
N LEU A 101 4.64 -17.11 11.51
CA LEU A 101 4.36 -18.00 12.63
C LEU A 101 2.87 -18.38 12.61
N GLY A 102 2.58 -19.66 12.87
CA GLY A 102 1.24 -20.25 12.80
C GLY A 102 0.20 -19.31 13.41
N GLY A 103 -0.80 -18.97 12.61
CA GLY A 103 -1.75 -17.94 13.00
C GLY A 103 -2.82 -18.52 13.92
N GLY A 104 -2.90 -18.03 15.16
CA GLY A 104 -4.15 -18.10 15.93
C GLY A 104 -5.34 -17.54 15.13
N ALA A 105 -6.56 -17.77 15.62
CA ALA A 105 -7.78 -17.32 14.94
C ALA A 105 -7.74 -15.82 14.59
N VAL A 106 -8.43 -15.45 13.52
CA VAL A 106 -8.68 -14.03 13.18
C VAL A 106 -9.69 -13.47 14.18
N GLU A 107 -9.39 -12.31 14.74
CA GLU A 107 -10.22 -11.67 15.76
C GLU A 107 -10.74 -10.31 15.28
N THR A 108 -11.80 -9.82 15.92
CA THR A 108 -12.30 -8.46 15.68
C THR A 108 -11.19 -7.43 15.94
N GLY A 109 -11.03 -6.52 14.98
CA GLY A 109 -10.00 -5.49 14.98
C GLY A 109 -8.68 -5.94 14.36
N ASP A 110 -8.49 -7.22 14.00
CA ASP A 110 -7.33 -7.61 13.20
C ASP A 110 -7.38 -6.93 11.84
N THR A 111 -6.26 -6.36 11.38
CA THR A 111 -6.15 -5.89 10.01
C THR A 111 -5.72 -7.08 9.15
N VAL A 112 -6.47 -7.39 8.10
CA VAL A 112 -6.25 -8.57 7.28
C VAL A 112 -6.14 -8.23 5.82
N PHE A 113 -5.42 -9.08 5.11
CA PHE A 113 -5.52 -9.25 3.68
C PHE A 113 -6.24 -10.57 3.40
N ALA A 114 -7.33 -10.53 2.65
CA ALA A 114 -8.06 -11.71 2.22
C ALA A 114 -8.01 -11.82 0.69
N SER A 115 -7.49 -12.94 0.18
CA SER A 115 -7.63 -13.29 -1.24
C SER A 115 -8.97 -14.00 -1.40
N ILE A 116 -9.88 -13.39 -2.15
CA ILE A 116 -11.27 -13.82 -2.28
C ILE A 116 -11.62 -14.25 -3.69
N ARG A 117 -12.63 -15.11 -3.80
CA ARG A 117 -13.31 -15.49 -5.03
C ARG A 117 -14.80 -15.33 -4.85
N SER A 118 -15.47 -14.81 -5.87
CA SER A 118 -16.93 -14.82 -5.91
C SER A 118 -17.45 -16.24 -6.17
N SER A 119 -18.54 -16.61 -5.53
CA SER A 119 -19.26 -17.87 -5.74
C SER A 119 -20.77 -17.65 -5.61
N ALA A 120 -21.58 -18.66 -5.94
CA ALA A 120 -23.03 -18.58 -5.80
C ALA A 120 -23.49 -18.34 -4.35
N SER A 121 -22.70 -18.78 -3.35
CA SER A 121 -22.96 -18.56 -1.93
C SER A 121 -22.32 -17.29 -1.37
N GLY A 122 -21.82 -16.40 -2.23
CA GLY A 122 -21.11 -15.18 -1.85
C GLY A 122 -19.58 -15.33 -1.88
N PRO A 123 -18.85 -14.33 -1.36
CA PRO A 123 -17.40 -14.29 -1.44
C PRO A 123 -16.77 -15.26 -0.44
N SER A 124 -15.79 -16.04 -0.91
CA SER A 124 -15.02 -16.97 -0.08
C SER A 124 -13.53 -16.68 -0.18
N ALA A 125 -12.83 -16.73 0.95
CA ALA A 125 -11.39 -16.56 1.00
C ALA A 125 -10.68 -17.91 0.89
N ASN A 126 -9.66 -17.99 0.03
CA ASN A 126 -8.72 -19.12 0.03
C ASN A 126 -7.51 -18.85 0.94
N ARG A 127 -7.26 -17.58 1.28
CA ARG A 127 -6.14 -17.16 2.13
C ARG A 127 -6.51 -15.91 2.90
N VAL A 128 -6.19 -15.90 4.20
CA VAL A 128 -6.29 -14.72 5.06
C VAL A 128 -4.94 -14.50 5.76
N VAL A 129 -4.40 -13.29 5.64
CA VAL A 129 -3.12 -12.89 6.22
C VAL A 129 -3.37 -11.73 7.18
N ARG A 130 -3.14 -11.95 8.48
CA ARG A 130 -3.14 -10.85 9.45
C ARG A 130 -1.92 -9.97 9.24
N PHE A 131 -2.12 -8.67 9.28
CA PHE A 131 -1.10 -7.68 9.02
C PHE A 131 -0.82 -6.86 10.27
N TYR A 132 0.43 -6.93 10.72
CA TYR A 132 0.94 -6.14 11.83
C TYR A 132 1.98 -5.14 11.30
N PRO A 133 1.60 -3.88 11.00
CA PRO A 133 2.55 -2.87 10.53
C PRO A 133 3.71 -2.63 11.50
N ILE A 134 3.50 -2.87 12.80
CA ILE A 134 4.54 -2.77 13.80
C ILE A 134 4.36 -3.83 14.89
N SER A 135 5.47 -4.39 15.34
CA SER A 135 5.56 -5.23 16.53
C SER A 135 6.87 -4.95 17.25
N GLY A 136 6.82 -4.73 18.55
CA GLY A 136 8.00 -4.34 19.32
C GLY A 136 7.66 -3.71 20.67
N PRO A 137 8.66 -3.15 21.37
CA PRO A 137 8.47 -2.53 22.68
C PRO A 137 7.73 -1.19 22.56
N VAL A 138 6.82 -0.95 23.50
CA VAL A 138 6.19 0.34 23.76
C VAL A 138 7.24 1.26 24.41
N THR A 139 7.54 2.39 23.76
CA THR A 139 8.49 3.40 24.27
C THR A 139 7.80 4.45 25.13
N SER A 140 6.53 4.74 24.85
CA SER A 140 5.70 5.66 25.63
C SER A 140 4.24 5.21 25.61
N ALA A 141 3.51 5.41 26.71
CA ALA A 141 2.11 5.05 26.82
C ALA A 141 1.29 6.23 27.37
N GLY A 142 0.35 6.74 26.58
CA GLY A 142 -0.54 7.84 26.93
C GLY A 142 -2.02 7.46 26.85
N ARG A 143 -2.91 8.43 27.11
CA ARG A 143 -4.35 8.26 26.87
C ARG A 143 -4.64 8.39 25.38
N GLY A 144 -5.20 7.34 24.78
CA GLY A 144 -5.62 7.34 23.37
C GLY A 144 -4.48 7.24 22.35
N ALA A 145 -3.22 7.12 22.79
CA ALA A 145 -2.09 6.84 21.93
C ALA A 145 -0.95 6.19 22.72
N ILE A 146 -0.16 5.38 22.03
CA ILE A 146 1.12 4.84 22.50
C ILE A 146 2.20 5.14 21.46
N GLU A 147 3.45 4.98 21.84
CA GLU A 147 4.57 4.92 20.89
C GLU A 147 5.18 3.53 20.94
N VAL A 148 5.38 2.94 19.77
CA VAL A 148 6.05 1.64 19.63
C VAL A 148 7.29 1.89 18.79
N MET A 149 8.47 1.66 19.38
CA MET A 149 9.76 1.99 18.76
C MET A 149 9.85 3.43 18.22
N GLY A 150 9.27 4.40 18.93
CA GLY A 150 9.19 5.81 18.50
C GLY A 150 8.12 6.11 17.43
N THR A 151 7.47 5.12 16.83
CA THR A 151 6.34 5.35 15.93
C THR A 151 5.05 5.54 16.75
N ARG A 152 4.38 6.67 16.54
CA ARG A 152 3.08 6.96 17.17
C ARG A 152 2.00 6.01 16.67
N VAL A 153 1.28 5.42 17.60
CA VAL A 153 0.11 4.56 17.37
C VAL A 153 -1.09 5.21 18.07
N ASP A 154 -2.00 5.77 17.29
CA ASP A 154 -3.27 6.27 17.80
C ASP A 154 -4.18 5.08 18.13
N ILE A 155 -4.83 5.11 19.30
CA ILE A 155 -5.77 4.10 19.76
C ILE A 155 -7.15 4.76 19.87
N PRO A 156 -7.97 4.72 18.80
CA PRO A 156 -9.35 5.21 18.84
C PRO A 156 -10.16 4.59 19.99
N ALA A 157 -11.18 5.32 20.44
CA ALA A 157 -12.11 4.81 21.43
C ALA A 157 -12.76 3.50 20.93
N GLY A 158 -12.82 2.49 21.80
CA GLY A 158 -13.33 1.16 21.47
C GLY A 158 -12.34 0.22 20.77
N THR A 159 -11.12 0.67 20.45
CA THR A 159 -10.07 -0.23 19.94
C THR A 159 -9.68 -1.25 21.04
N PRO A 160 -9.78 -2.57 20.78
CA PRO A 160 -9.38 -3.57 21.75
C PRO A 160 -7.88 -3.48 22.07
N VAL A 161 -7.56 -3.39 23.36
CA VAL A 161 -6.20 -3.48 23.89
C VAL A 161 -6.19 -4.66 24.85
N VAL A 162 -5.59 -5.76 24.41
CA VAL A 162 -5.67 -7.06 25.08
C VAL A 162 -4.29 -7.69 25.25
N ASP A 163 -4.16 -8.67 26.12
CA ASP A 163 -3.00 -9.57 26.12
C ASP A 163 -3.17 -10.73 25.13
N PHE A 164 -2.18 -11.63 25.09
CA PHE A 164 -2.17 -12.80 24.22
C PHE A 164 -3.29 -13.82 24.53
N THR A 165 -3.96 -13.70 25.68
CA THR A 165 -5.13 -14.51 26.06
C THR A 165 -6.45 -13.87 25.64
N GLY A 166 -6.42 -12.63 25.15
CA GLY A 166 -7.60 -11.85 24.80
C GLY A 166 -8.18 -11.04 25.96
N SER A 167 -7.54 -11.06 27.14
CA SER A 167 -7.98 -10.29 28.31
C SER A 167 -7.62 -8.82 28.15
N ALA A 168 -8.52 -7.92 28.55
CA ALA A 168 -8.26 -6.48 28.48
C ALA A 168 -7.07 -6.09 29.39
N VAL A 169 -6.14 -5.30 28.86
CA VAL A 169 -4.94 -4.88 29.61
C VAL A 169 -4.63 -3.41 29.41
N ARG A 170 -3.93 -2.83 30.39
CA ARG A 170 -3.32 -1.51 30.27
C ARG A 170 -1.87 -1.65 29.84
N LEU A 171 -1.51 -0.92 28.80
CA LEU A 171 -0.13 -0.87 28.29
C LEU A 171 0.74 0.07 29.13
N ARG A 172 2.01 -0.29 29.26
CA ARG A 172 3.07 0.51 29.89
C ARG A 172 4.30 0.55 28.98
N ALA A 173 5.17 1.53 29.20
CA ALA A 173 6.48 1.53 28.57
C ALA A 173 7.23 0.23 28.93
N GLY A 174 7.94 -0.34 27.95
CA GLY A 174 8.60 -1.65 28.05
C GLY A 174 7.73 -2.85 27.67
N ASP A 175 6.39 -2.70 27.61
CA ASP A 175 5.53 -3.79 27.13
C ASP A 175 5.79 -4.09 25.66
N THR A 176 5.89 -5.37 25.29
CA THR A 176 5.98 -5.77 23.88
C THR A 176 4.60 -6.00 23.30
N VAL A 177 4.33 -5.41 22.13
CA VAL A 177 3.01 -5.44 21.48
C VAL A 177 3.09 -5.86 20.01
N ARG A 178 1.96 -6.37 19.49
CA ARG A 178 1.62 -6.41 18.07
C ARG A 178 0.49 -5.43 17.83
N VAL A 179 0.62 -4.61 16.79
CA VAL A 179 -0.40 -3.61 16.44
C VAL A 179 -1.00 -4.00 15.10
N SER A 180 -2.30 -4.28 15.08
CA SER A 180 -3.12 -4.27 13.87
C SER A 180 -3.60 -2.85 13.61
N GLY A 181 -3.53 -2.38 12.38
CA GLY A 181 -4.03 -1.06 12.04
C GLY A 181 -3.63 -0.57 10.65
N LEU A 182 -3.97 0.69 10.39
CA LEU A 182 -3.75 1.36 9.11
C LEU A 182 -2.75 2.50 9.28
N TRP A 183 -1.81 2.62 8.35
CA TRP A 183 -0.93 3.79 8.31
C TRP A 183 -1.71 5.04 7.91
N ARG A 184 -1.43 6.16 8.59
CA ARG A 184 -1.91 7.50 8.27
C ARG A 184 -0.70 8.44 8.25
N GLY A 185 0.01 8.46 7.12
CA GLY A 185 1.24 9.22 6.97
C GLY A 185 2.36 8.66 7.84
N GLN A 186 2.63 9.26 9.00
CA GLN A 186 3.74 8.87 9.88
C GLN A 186 3.36 8.01 11.09
N ARG A 187 2.06 7.84 11.31
CA ARG A 187 1.50 7.17 12.48
C ARG A 187 0.60 6.02 12.05
N ILE A 188 0.31 5.13 12.98
CA ILE A 188 -0.62 4.02 12.78
C ILE A 188 -1.91 4.35 13.52
N VAL A 189 -3.06 4.16 12.89
CA VAL A 189 -4.36 4.16 13.56
C VAL A 189 -4.72 2.73 13.87
N ALA A 190 -4.61 2.35 15.15
CA ALA A 190 -4.80 0.98 15.60
C ALA A 190 -6.26 0.52 15.49
N SER A 191 -6.45 -0.70 15.02
CA SER A 191 -7.72 -1.43 15.06
C SER A 191 -7.73 -2.52 16.13
N ARG A 192 -6.55 -2.99 16.56
CA ARG A 192 -6.35 -3.88 17.72
C ARG A 192 -4.90 -3.79 18.19
N VAL A 193 -4.68 -3.84 19.50
CA VAL A 193 -3.33 -3.92 20.09
C VAL A 193 -3.27 -5.15 21.00
N VAL A 194 -2.30 -6.02 20.76
CA VAL A 194 -2.09 -7.25 21.52
C VAL A 194 -0.76 -7.17 22.25
N LYS A 195 -0.79 -7.13 23.58
CA LYS A 195 0.39 -7.31 24.44
C LYS A 195 0.78 -8.78 24.42
N ALA A 196 2.00 -9.07 23.97
CA ALA A 196 2.49 -10.44 23.90
C ALA A 196 3.99 -10.47 24.23
N PRO A 197 4.43 -11.40 25.10
CA PRO A 197 5.85 -11.59 25.34
C PRO A 197 6.53 -12.17 24.11
N ASN A 198 7.85 -11.95 23.98
CA ASN A 198 8.71 -12.60 22.98
C ASN A 198 8.26 -12.43 21.52
N VAL A 199 7.59 -11.32 21.19
CA VAL A 199 7.24 -11.02 19.81
C VAL A 199 8.47 -10.53 19.07
N PRO A 200 8.74 -11.03 17.84
CA PRO A 200 9.82 -10.49 17.01
C PRO A 200 9.61 -9.00 16.75
N VAL A 201 10.68 -8.22 16.92
CA VAL A 201 10.68 -6.80 16.57
C VAL A 201 10.62 -6.66 15.05
N THR A 202 9.51 -6.12 14.57
CA THR A 202 9.23 -5.97 13.13
C THR A 202 8.54 -4.65 12.83
N LEU A 203 8.85 -4.09 11.68
CA LEU A 203 8.32 -2.82 11.20
C LEU A 203 8.11 -2.89 9.69
N SER A 204 6.90 -2.61 9.23
CA SER A 204 6.50 -2.64 7.82
C SER A 204 5.85 -1.33 7.42
N GLY A 205 6.36 -0.69 6.37
CA GLY A 205 5.87 0.60 5.91
C GLY A 205 6.77 1.19 4.82
N GLN A 206 6.52 2.45 4.48
CA GLN A 206 7.35 3.14 3.48
C GLN A 206 8.66 3.64 4.08
N PHE A 207 9.74 3.36 3.37
CA PHE A 207 11.07 3.86 3.66
C PHE A 207 11.19 5.35 3.36
N ARG A 208 11.73 6.14 4.30
CA ARG A 208 11.79 7.60 4.19
C ARG A 208 12.85 8.20 5.11
N PRO A 209 13.19 9.50 4.97
CA PRO A 209 14.05 10.18 5.93
C PRO A 209 13.37 10.31 7.31
N VAL A 210 14.14 10.11 8.38
CA VAL A 210 13.73 10.25 9.78
C VAL A 210 14.90 10.88 10.56
N GLY A 211 14.75 12.15 10.95
CA GLY A 211 15.83 12.92 11.56
C GLY A 211 17.04 13.03 10.62
N THR A 212 18.22 12.62 11.10
CA THR A 212 19.46 12.60 10.31
C THR A 212 19.71 11.27 9.58
N GLY A 213 18.79 10.32 9.66
CA GLY A 213 18.90 9.00 9.04
C GLY A 213 17.68 8.65 8.20
N ASN A 214 17.56 7.36 7.90
CA ASN A 214 16.40 6.80 7.23
C ASN A 214 15.60 5.91 8.21
N GLY A 215 14.34 5.64 7.85
CA GLY A 215 13.47 4.83 8.68
C GLY A 215 12.11 4.55 8.05
N VAL A 216 11.22 4.01 8.88
CA VAL A 216 9.82 3.74 8.55
C VAL A 216 8.98 4.28 9.70
N GLY A 217 7.89 4.99 9.39
CA GLY A 217 7.21 5.72 10.46
C GLY A 217 8.17 6.76 11.06
N SER A 218 8.13 6.91 12.38
CA SER A 218 9.08 7.76 13.11
C SER A 218 10.24 6.95 13.70
N THR A 219 10.32 5.65 13.38
CA THR A 219 11.39 4.77 13.84
C THR A 219 12.60 4.90 12.92
N ARG A 220 13.72 5.36 13.47
CA ARG A 220 15.01 5.34 12.77
C ARG A 220 15.49 3.90 12.62
N VAL A 221 16.08 3.59 11.47
CA VAL A 221 16.60 2.25 11.19
C VAL A 221 18.05 2.33 10.75
N GLU A 222 18.87 1.45 11.32
CA GLU A 222 20.23 1.19 10.87
C GLU A 222 20.24 -0.08 10.02
N MET A 223 20.74 -0.01 8.78
CA MET A 223 20.75 -1.13 7.85
C MET A 223 21.95 -1.03 6.91
N ARG A 224 22.37 -2.17 6.35
CA ARG A 224 23.50 -2.25 5.40
C ARG A 224 23.13 -1.92 3.96
N GLN A 225 21.84 -2.01 3.63
CA GLN A 225 21.32 -1.83 2.29
C GLN A 225 20.43 -0.59 2.26
N ASP A 226 20.64 0.30 1.30
CA ASP A 226 19.73 1.40 1.05
C ASP A 226 18.56 0.99 0.15
N PHE A 227 17.43 1.67 0.36
CA PHE A 227 16.23 1.51 -0.44
C PHE A 227 15.81 2.85 -1.03
N ALA A 228 15.13 2.82 -2.18
CA ALA A 228 14.52 4.01 -2.73
C ALA A 228 13.52 4.61 -1.73
N LEU A 229 13.51 5.95 -1.62
CA LEU A 229 12.52 6.64 -0.81
C LEU A 229 11.11 6.32 -1.32
N GLY A 230 10.18 6.07 -0.40
CA GLY A 230 8.82 5.62 -0.69
C GLY A 230 8.66 4.11 -0.90
N ALA A 231 9.76 3.35 -1.04
CA ALA A 231 9.68 1.89 -1.18
C ALA A 231 9.03 1.26 0.05
N PHE A 232 8.11 0.33 -0.16
CA PHE A 232 7.56 -0.46 0.94
C PHE A 232 8.57 -1.51 1.39
N VAL A 233 9.00 -1.42 2.64
CA VAL A 233 9.97 -2.34 3.24
C VAL A 233 9.37 -2.99 4.48
N THR A 234 9.84 -4.19 4.74
CA THR A 234 9.62 -4.92 5.99
C THR A 234 10.96 -5.19 6.62
N ILE A 235 11.11 -4.73 7.85
CA ILE A 235 12.33 -4.72 8.61
C ILE A 235 12.12 -5.60 9.85
N ARG A 236 13.02 -6.53 10.08
CA ARG A 236 13.13 -7.32 11.31
C ARG A 236 14.50 -7.06 11.92
N GLY A 237 14.56 -6.90 13.24
CA GLY A 237 15.82 -6.62 13.90
C GLY A 237 15.73 -6.52 15.41
N ARG A 238 16.58 -5.67 15.99
CA ARG A 238 16.61 -5.36 17.42
C ARG A 238 16.47 -3.85 17.62
N PHE A 239 15.63 -3.45 18.58
CA PHE A 239 15.45 -2.04 18.92
C PHE A 239 16.20 -1.72 20.21
N ASP A 240 17.07 -0.72 20.18
CA ASP A 240 17.94 -0.34 21.31
C ASP A 240 17.36 0.75 22.22
N GLY A 241 16.13 1.19 21.96
CA GLY A 241 15.49 2.32 22.63
C GLY A 241 15.37 3.56 21.75
N SER A 242 16.19 3.67 20.69
CA SER A 242 16.22 4.81 19.77
C SER A 242 16.17 4.39 18.30
N THR A 243 16.87 3.31 17.96
CA THR A 243 17.13 2.88 16.59
C THR A 243 16.83 1.39 16.46
N LEU A 244 16.21 1.03 15.34
CA LEU A 244 16.03 -0.37 14.95
C LEU A 244 17.25 -0.80 14.15
N ALA A 245 18.12 -1.62 14.75
CA ALA A 245 19.21 -2.27 14.04
C ALA A 245 18.64 -3.43 13.20
N ALA A 246 18.62 -3.27 11.88
CA ALA A 246 18.03 -4.23 10.96
C ALA A 246 18.91 -5.49 10.81
N GLU A 247 18.32 -6.65 11.11
CA GLU A 247 18.92 -7.95 10.87
C GLU A 247 18.48 -8.53 9.51
N ARG A 248 17.24 -8.20 9.11
CA ARG A 248 16.68 -8.59 7.82
C ARG A 248 15.81 -7.48 7.29
N VAL A 249 16.01 -7.12 6.03
CA VAL A 249 15.11 -6.22 5.29
C VAL A 249 14.62 -6.92 4.04
N SER A 250 13.37 -6.67 3.67
CA SER A 250 12.78 -7.18 2.44
C SER A 250 11.81 -6.17 1.83
N GLN A 251 11.81 -6.05 0.51
CA GLN A 251 10.81 -5.30 -0.25
C GLN A 251 9.67 -6.25 -0.67
N THR A 252 8.97 -6.81 0.32
CA THR A 252 7.84 -7.71 0.03
C THR A 252 6.54 -7.06 0.51
N LEU A 253 5.57 -6.93 -0.38
CA LEU A 253 4.20 -6.59 -0.01
C LEU A 253 3.56 -7.78 0.73
N PRO A 254 2.64 -7.55 1.69
CA PRO A 254 2.03 -8.62 2.48
C PRO A 254 1.32 -9.69 1.64
N LEU A 255 0.73 -9.25 0.52
CA LEU A 255 0.28 -10.12 -0.54
C LEU A 255 1.11 -9.89 -1.80
N ARG A 256 1.53 -10.99 -2.42
CA ARG A 256 1.82 -10.97 -3.85
C ARG A 256 0.47 -10.73 -4.52
N LEU A 257 0.26 -9.52 -5.01
CA LEU A 257 -0.77 -9.24 -5.99
C LEU A 257 -0.37 -10.07 -7.21
N ASP A 258 -0.91 -11.29 -7.31
CA ASP A 258 -0.66 -12.09 -8.49
C ASP A 258 -1.21 -11.33 -9.70
N ARG A 259 -0.64 -11.58 -10.89
CA ARG A 259 -1.09 -10.90 -12.12
C ARG A 259 -2.56 -11.22 -12.47
N GLN A 260 -3.18 -12.17 -11.77
CA GLN A 260 -4.55 -12.63 -11.99
C GLN A 260 -5.57 -11.91 -11.11
N THR A 261 -5.15 -11.29 -10.00
CA THR A 261 -6.05 -10.59 -9.10
C THR A 261 -6.17 -9.14 -9.53
N GLY A 262 -7.17 -8.88 -10.38
CA GLY A 262 -7.43 -7.55 -10.90
C GLY A 262 -8.01 -6.62 -9.85
N LEU A 263 -8.87 -7.12 -8.96
CA LEU A 263 -9.69 -6.29 -8.08
C LEU A 263 -9.06 -6.10 -6.69
N LEU A 264 -8.99 -4.85 -6.21
CA LEU A 264 -8.60 -4.49 -4.85
C LEU A 264 -9.65 -3.59 -4.15
N SER A 265 -10.17 -4.06 -3.02
CA SER A 265 -10.96 -3.27 -2.06
C SER A 265 -10.08 -3.04 -0.84
N ALA A 266 -9.70 -1.80 -0.59
CA ALA A 266 -8.75 -1.49 0.46
C ALA A 266 -9.24 -0.35 1.35
N GLN A 267 -9.36 -0.61 2.65
CA GLN A 267 -9.56 0.44 3.63
C GLN A 267 -8.22 1.08 3.99
N GLY A 268 -8.16 2.40 3.94
CA GLY A 268 -6.91 3.11 4.25
C GLY A 268 -7.03 4.61 4.18
N PHE A 269 -5.89 5.26 3.96
CA PHE A 269 -5.75 6.69 3.78
C PHE A 269 -4.89 6.95 2.55
N LEU A 270 -5.26 7.92 1.72
CA LEU A 270 -4.33 8.43 0.71
C LEU A 270 -3.28 9.32 1.38
N ALA A 271 -2.05 9.17 0.92
CA ALA A 271 -0.93 10.04 1.27
C ALA A 271 -0.18 10.45 0.00
N ARG A 272 0.52 11.59 0.05
CA ARG A 272 1.38 12.02 -1.05
C ARG A 272 2.62 11.14 -1.11
N ASP A 273 3.08 10.87 -2.33
CA ASP A 273 4.34 10.16 -2.53
C ASP A 273 5.52 10.98 -2.02
N PHE A 274 6.45 10.32 -1.34
CA PHE A 274 7.66 10.98 -0.85
C PHE A 274 8.63 11.33 -1.99
N ALA A 275 8.66 10.51 -3.04
CA ALA A 275 9.61 10.63 -4.15
C ALA A 275 9.05 11.40 -5.36
N GLY A 276 7.82 11.91 -5.31
CA GLY A 276 7.20 12.52 -6.48
C GLY A 276 5.91 13.29 -6.17
N SER A 277 5.22 13.72 -7.23
CA SER A 277 3.96 14.49 -7.16
C SER A 277 2.71 13.61 -7.06
N GLY A 278 2.89 12.30 -6.94
CA GLY A 278 1.83 11.30 -6.90
C GLY A 278 1.20 11.10 -5.52
N TYR A 279 0.33 10.10 -5.46
CA TYR A 279 -0.35 9.67 -4.25
C TYR A 279 -0.24 8.16 -4.16
N HIS A 280 -0.34 7.62 -2.95
CA HIS A 280 -0.39 6.19 -2.71
C HIS A 280 -1.35 5.87 -1.57
N LEU A 281 -1.73 4.60 -1.49
CA LEU A 281 -2.43 4.06 -0.33
C LEU A 281 -1.45 3.87 0.83
N SER A 282 -1.61 4.66 1.90
CA SER A 282 -0.69 4.69 3.03
C SER A 282 -0.56 3.31 3.67
N GLY A 283 0.68 2.89 3.91
CA GLY A 283 0.96 1.57 4.50
C GLY A 283 0.96 0.40 3.54
N PHE A 284 0.74 0.65 2.24
CA PHE A 284 0.83 -0.34 1.18
C PHE A 284 1.99 -0.09 0.23
N GLY A 285 2.40 1.17 0.11
CA GLY A 285 3.32 1.58 -0.96
C GLY A 285 2.77 1.26 -2.35
N LEU A 286 1.45 1.09 -2.50
CA LEU A 286 0.79 0.96 -3.79
C LEU A 286 0.56 2.36 -4.35
N PRO A 287 1.29 2.78 -5.39
CA PRO A 287 1.08 4.07 -6.01
C PRO A 287 -0.31 4.09 -6.64
N MET A 288 -1.03 5.19 -6.44
CA MET A 288 -2.29 5.48 -7.08
C MET A 288 -2.02 5.72 -8.57
N ASN A 289 -2.76 5.04 -9.44
CA ASN A 289 -2.69 5.29 -10.87
C ASN A 289 -3.19 6.72 -11.15
N GLN A 290 -2.47 7.48 -11.98
CA GLN A 290 -2.83 8.86 -12.30
C GLN A 290 -4.18 9.00 -13.02
N ALA A 291 -4.63 7.93 -13.70
CA ALA A 291 -5.93 7.86 -14.36
C ALA A 291 -7.10 7.59 -13.38
N SER A 292 -6.84 7.45 -12.08
CA SER A 292 -7.90 7.25 -11.09
C SER A 292 -8.83 8.48 -11.05
N PRO A 293 -10.15 8.32 -11.28
CA PRO A 293 -11.11 9.43 -11.23
C PRO A 293 -11.32 9.99 -9.82
N VAL A 294 -10.97 9.22 -8.77
CA VAL A 294 -11.18 9.61 -7.38
C VAL A 294 -10.30 10.81 -6.98
N GLY A 295 -10.94 11.80 -6.34
CA GLY A 295 -10.27 13.00 -5.85
C GLY A 295 -9.16 12.70 -4.83
N ARG A 296 -8.04 13.43 -4.96
CA ARG A 296 -6.79 13.23 -4.19
C ARG A 296 -6.82 13.83 -2.78
N GLN A 297 -7.81 13.44 -1.98
CA GLN A 297 -7.98 13.92 -0.61
C GLN A 297 -7.19 13.06 0.37
N THR A 298 -6.22 13.67 1.05
CA THR A 298 -5.39 12.99 2.05
C THR A 298 -6.02 13.02 3.43
N GLY A 299 -5.69 12.03 4.26
CA GLY A 299 -6.05 12.03 5.69
C GLY A 299 -7.48 11.62 6.00
N ILE A 300 -8.35 11.52 4.99
CA ILE A 300 -9.68 10.94 5.11
C ILE A 300 -9.56 9.42 5.06
N ARG A 301 -10.18 8.73 6.02
CA ARG A 301 -10.30 7.28 6.01
C ARG A 301 -11.34 6.90 4.97
N SER A 302 -11.03 5.97 4.09
CA SER A 302 -12.00 5.48 3.10
C SER A 302 -11.83 4.00 2.83
N VAL A 303 -12.87 3.36 2.30
CA VAL A 303 -12.72 2.15 1.49
C VAL A 303 -12.51 2.61 0.04
N PHE A 304 -11.42 2.17 -0.57
CA PHE A 304 -11.12 2.38 -1.97
C PHE A 304 -11.47 1.12 -2.75
N PHE A 305 -12.07 1.29 -3.93
CA PHE A 305 -12.41 0.22 -4.84
C PHE A 305 -11.72 0.45 -6.17
N GLY A 306 -11.17 -0.61 -6.76
CA GLY A 306 -10.60 -0.49 -8.09
C GLY A 306 -9.76 -1.69 -8.50
N VAL A 307 -8.84 -1.43 -9.42
CA VAL A 307 -7.99 -2.47 -10.02
C VAL A 307 -6.50 -2.20 -9.88
N VAL A 308 -5.71 -3.27 -9.77
CA VAL A 308 -4.25 -3.17 -9.77
C VAL A 308 -3.72 -3.43 -11.18
N SER A 309 -3.30 -2.36 -11.86
CA SER A 309 -2.70 -2.40 -13.20
C SER A 309 -1.66 -1.28 -13.35
N GLY A 310 -0.38 -1.62 -13.25
CA GLY A 310 0.72 -0.64 -13.24
C GLY A 310 0.69 0.36 -12.07
N GLY A 311 -0.15 0.10 -11.07
CA GLY A 311 -0.55 0.99 -9.99
C GLY A 311 -1.97 0.64 -9.54
N TYR A 312 -2.47 1.29 -8.50
CA TYR A 312 -3.86 1.11 -8.05
C TYR A 312 -4.76 2.14 -8.74
N LEU A 313 -5.50 1.70 -9.76
CA LEU A 313 -6.53 2.49 -10.40
C LEU A 313 -7.77 2.48 -9.51
N ILE A 314 -7.96 3.55 -8.75
CA ILE A 314 -9.08 3.70 -7.83
C ILE A 314 -10.28 4.22 -8.62
N GLU A 315 -11.26 3.36 -8.82
CA GLU A 315 -12.48 3.63 -9.57
C GLU A 315 -13.49 4.41 -8.71
N ASP A 316 -13.56 4.08 -7.42
CA ASP A 316 -14.49 4.72 -6.49
C ASP A 316 -13.98 4.65 -5.03
N ARG A 317 -14.64 5.40 -4.14
CA ARG A 317 -14.39 5.36 -2.70
C ARG A 317 -15.63 5.63 -1.87
N VAL A 318 -15.64 5.07 -0.67
CA VAL A 318 -16.58 5.40 0.40
C VAL A 318 -15.81 6.04 1.53
N SER A 319 -16.15 7.27 1.90
CA SER A 319 -15.54 7.95 3.05
C SER A 319 -16.10 7.37 4.34
N LEU A 320 -15.22 7.09 5.30
CA LEU A 320 -15.59 6.49 6.57
C LEU A 320 -15.36 7.48 7.71
N PRO A 321 -16.29 7.56 8.67
CA PRO A 321 -16.07 8.34 9.88
C PRO A 321 -14.95 7.71 10.74
N ASP A 322 -14.35 8.54 11.60
CA ASP A 322 -13.26 8.09 12.48
C ASP A 322 -13.75 7.18 13.62
N SER A 323 -14.99 7.37 14.08
CA SER A 323 -15.55 6.58 15.18
C SER A 323 -15.84 5.14 14.74
N ALA A 324 -15.51 4.16 15.59
CA ALA A 324 -15.69 2.76 15.24
C ALA A 324 -17.16 2.38 15.00
N ALA A 325 -18.08 2.93 15.81
CA ALA A 325 -19.51 2.67 15.70
C ALA A 325 -20.11 3.25 14.42
N ALA A 326 -19.88 4.54 14.13
CA ALA A 326 -20.40 5.16 12.92
C ALA A 326 -19.77 4.55 11.66
N ARG A 327 -18.49 4.14 11.73
CA ARG A 327 -17.84 3.45 10.62
C ARG A 327 -18.50 2.10 10.34
N ARG A 328 -18.82 1.32 11.38
CA ARG A 328 -19.53 0.06 11.22
C ARG A 328 -20.91 0.30 10.60
N GLN A 329 -21.63 1.31 11.06
CA GLN A 329 -22.93 1.68 10.51
C GLN A 329 -22.81 2.02 9.01
N GLU A 330 -21.82 2.83 8.63
CA GLU A 330 -21.56 3.19 7.22
C GLU A 330 -21.26 1.96 6.36
N LEU A 331 -20.40 1.05 6.86
CA LEU A 331 -20.06 -0.18 6.16
C LEU A 331 -21.25 -1.15 6.06
N ASP A 332 -22.10 -1.20 7.09
CA ASP A 332 -23.32 -2.00 7.10
C ASP A 332 -24.44 -1.38 6.26
N SER A 333 -24.36 -0.10 5.89
CA SER A 333 -25.30 0.52 4.95
C SER A 333 -24.90 0.36 3.48
N LEU A 334 -23.66 -0.05 3.19
CA LEU A 334 -23.18 -0.22 1.81
C LEU A 334 -24.06 -1.18 1.01
N ARG A 335 -24.63 -0.66 -0.06
CA ARG A 335 -25.47 -1.39 -1.02
C ARG A 335 -24.65 -1.78 -2.25
N PRO A 336 -25.00 -2.87 -2.95
CA PRO A 336 -24.37 -3.22 -4.23
C PRO A 336 -24.40 -2.10 -5.27
N THR A 337 -25.40 -1.21 -5.23
CA THR A 337 -25.49 -0.07 -6.16
C THR A 337 -24.48 1.03 -5.90
N GLU A 338 -23.89 1.06 -4.71
CA GLU A 338 -22.94 2.08 -4.23
C GLU A 338 -21.47 1.65 -4.41
N VAL A 339 -21.24 0.48 -5.00
CA VAL A 339 -19.90 0.00 -5.36
C VAL A 339 -19.77 -0.14 -6.88
N PRO A 340 -18.54 -0.02 -7.43
CA PRO A 340 -18.32 -0.18 -8.87
C PRO A 340 -18.84 -1.54 -9.39
N GLY A 341 -19.20 -1.59 -10.68
CA GLY A 341 -19.90 -2.73 -11.28
C GLY A 341 -19.22 -4.09 -11.03
N ASN A 342 -17.90 -4.12 -11.11
CA ASN A 342 -17.03 -5.27 -10.85
C ASN A 342 -17.04 -5.75 -9.37
N TRP A 343 -17.48 -4.91 -8.41
CA TRP A 343 -17.59 -5.26 -6.99
C TRP A 343 -18.96 -5.76 -6.57
N ARG A 344 -20.01 -5.52 -7.36
CA ARG A 344 -21.40 -5.76 -6.95
C ARG A 344 -21.66 -7.20 -6.52
N ALA A 345 -21.08 -8.16 -7.24
CA ALA A 345 -21.22 -9.59 -6.92
C ALA A 345 -20.70 -9.96 -5.53
N PHE A 346 -19.72 -9.22 -5.00
CA PHE A 346 -19.15 -9.49 -3.68
C PHE A 346 -19.95 -8.86 -2.53
N TYR A 347 -20.87 -7.93 -2.82
CA TYR A 347 -21.70 -7.23 -1.83
C TYR A 347 -23.16 -7.70 -1.79
N GLN A 348 -23.52 -8.70 -2.59
CA GLN A 348 -24.83 -9.36 -2.52
C GLN A 348 -24.92 -10.13 -1.18
N ARG A 349 -25.98 -9.87 -0.42
CA ARG A 349 -26.20 -10.44 0.92
C ARG A 349 -26.90 -11.77 0.87
#